data_AF-A0A3D5UMG4-F1
#
_entry.id   AF-A0A3D5UMG4-F1
#
_cell.length_a   1.000
_cell.length_b   1.000
_cell.length_c   1.000
_cell.angle_alpha   90.00
_cell.angle_beta   90.00
_cell.angle_gamma   90.00
#
_symmetry.space_group_name_H-M   'P 1'
#
loop_
_entity.id
_entity.type
_entity.pdbx_description
1 polymer ?
#
loop_
_entity_poly.entity_id
_entity_poly.type
_entity_poly.pdbx_seq_one_letter_code
_entity_poly.pdbx_strand_id
1 'polypeptide(L)'
;KVGKSIVEVVNKLLNTDHAKGIEMGLDENPKEALERTIDLIQKTDMKKGTVLMVDMGSLTTFGEVITKRTGIEVRVLDRVDTLLALDVTRRALVPEATLDDVVSRVEENGRKVKRAKGKINEYNYDQNLPKAIVTICITGDGSAEKLKEYVSKVIDKTHSSLTVISIGVISPVDIDLRIRRIMDNYNVVAFVGTIDPEIVDVPFISIQNLLDYKGIEQIQKIVMEAETKRESIDDLLDEDLVFFDKSFKGKDEAIDFLVEKMQAKGYVDKNFLLSVYKREMMVPTYLKGGIAIPHGFPQYVTKPVISILKLPQKMTWMGDEGEVDLIFLIAYKNNSKKYFQNVYKILLNQEIIQKMKAIEKERDMIDFMKMHASE
;
A
#
# COMPACT_ATOMS: atom_id res chain seq x y z
N LYS A 1 -13.58 30.75 16.84
CA LYS A 1 -12.37 31.57 16.64
C LYS A 1 -11.09 30.77 16.90
N VAL A 2 -10.87 29.68 16.17
CA VAL A 2 -9.78 28.72 16.48
C VAL A 2 -8.64 28.88 15.48
N GLY A 3 -8.94 28.91 14.18
CA GLY A 3 -7.92 29.06 13.12
C GLY A 3 -7.10 30.35 13.21
N LYS A 4 -7.73 31.51 13.48
CA LYS A 4 -7.00 32.79 13.63
C LYS A 4 -6.08 32.80 14.85
N SER A 5 -6.55 32.28 15.99
CA SER A 5 -5.75 32.20 17.22
C SER A 5 -4.52 31.30 17.05
N ILE A 6 -4.65 30.18 16.32
CA ILE A 6 -3.51 29.32 15.98
C ILE A 6 -2.48 30.08 15.14
N VAL A 7 -2.95 30.82 14.12
CA VAL A 7 -2.07 31.60 13.24
C VAL A 7 -1.36 32.72 13.98
N GLU A 8 -2.04 33.44 14.89
CA GLU A 8 -1.41 34.48 15.72
C GLU A 8 -0.27 33.93 16.56
N VAL A 9 -0.45 32.74 17.17
CA VAL A 9 0.60 32.07 17.95
C VAL A 9 1.77 31.66 17.06
N VAL A 10 1.50 31.01 15.93
CA VAL A 10 2.54 30.51 15.00
C VAL A 10 3.37 31.66 14.41
N ASN A 11 2.71 32.70 13.90
CA ASN A 11 3.36 33.86 13.31
C ASN A 11 4.21 34.62 14.34
N LYS A 12 3.72 34.74 15.58
CA LYS A 12 4.49 35.35 16.68
C LYS A 12 5.71 34.52 17.06
N LEU A 13 5.59 33.18 17.13
CA LEU A 13 6.70 32.29 17.49
C LEU A 13 7.79 32.23 16.42
N LEU A 14 7.41 32.25 15.14
CA LEU A 14 8.35 32.19 14.01
C LEU A 14 8.77 33.57 13.50
N ASN A 15 8.29 34.65 14.12
CA ASN A 15 8.49 36.04 13.71
C ASN A 15 8.24 36.24 12.20
N THR A 16 7.07 35.81 11.74
CA THR A 16 6.67 35.81 10.33
C THR A 16 5.21 36.21 10.17
N ASP A 17 4.80 36.48 8.93
CA ASP A 17 3.39 36.68 8.55
C ASP A 17 2.96 35.65 7.48
N HIS A 18 3.68 34.52 7.41
CA HIS A 18 3.49 33.51 6.37
C HIS A 18 2.21 32.70 6.54
N ALA A 19 1.82 32.35 7.77
CA ALA A 19 0.58 31.63 8.02
C ALA A 19 -0.63 32.58 7.95
N LYS A 20 -1.72 32.15 7.32
CA LYS A 20 -2.96 32.93 7.17
C LYS A 20 -4.15 32.16 7.72
N GLY A 21 -4.99 32.83 8.51
CA GLY A 21 -6.12 32.23 9.21
C GLY A 21 -7.47 32.55 8.56
N ILE A 22 -8.27 31.52 8.29
CA ILE A 22 -9.65 31.64 7.80
C ILE A 22 -10.59 31.05 8.84
N GLU A 23 -11.72 31.70 9.05
CA GLU A 23 -12.76 31.24 9.97
C GLU A 23 -14.05 31.00 9.23
N MET A 24 -14.67 29.86 9.49
CA MET A 24 -16.02 29.53 9.06
C MET A 24 -16.94 29.47 10.29
N GLY A 25 -18.10 30.11 10.22
CA GLY A 25 -19.15 29.95 11.23
C GLY A 25 -19.77 28.55 11.19
N LEU A 26 -20.33 28.06 12.30
CA LEU A 26 -21.04 26.77 12.32
C LEU A 26 -22.28 26.78 11.42
N ASP A 27 -22.92 27.93 11.29
CA ASP A 27 -24.11 28.16 10.45
C ASP A 27 -23.76 28.76 9.07
N GLU A 28 -22.47 28.89 8.75
CA GLU A 28 -22.01 29.49 7.50
C GLU A 28 -22.00 28.45 6.37
N ASN A 29 -22.38 28.87 5.16
CA ASN A 29 -22.27 28.02 3.98
C ASN A 29 -20.80 27.77 3.63
N PRO A 30 -20.35 26.51 3.50
CA PRO A 30 -18.96 26.19 3.13
C PRO A 30 -18.48 26.85 1.83
N LYS A 31 -19.40 27.17 0.90
CA LYS A 31 -19.05 27.89 -0.34
C LYS A 31 -18.56 29.31 -0.08
N GLU A 32 -19.09 30.00 0.93
CA GLU A 32 -18.66 31.37 1.27
C GLU A 32 -17.24 31.37 1.88
N ALA A 33 -16.94 30.37 2.71
CA ALA A 33 -15.59 30.14 3.22
C ALA A 33 -14.60 29.80 2.07
N LEU A 34 -15.04 29.04 1.08
CA LEU A 34 -14.25 28.73 -0.12
C LEU A 34 -13.91 29.99 -0.93
N GLU A 35 -14.89 30.84 -1.22
CA GLU A 35 -14.64 32.09 -1.96
C GLU A 35 -13.63 32.98 -1.23
N ARG A 36 -13.78 33.15 0.09
CA ARG A 36 -12.82 33.91 0.91
C ARG A 36 -11.42 33.30 0.90
N THR A 37 -11.33 31.99 0.83
CA THR A 37 -10.05 31.27 0.73
C THR A 37 -9.36 31.52 -0.61
N ILE A 38 -10.11 31.47 -1.70
CA ILE A 38 -9.61 31.75 -3.07
C ILE A 38 -9.09 33.18 -3.15
N ASP A 39 -9.89 34.14 -2.68
CA ASP A 39 -9.53 35.55 -2.65
C ASP A 39 -8.24 35.80 -1.86
N LEU A 40 -8.08 35.13 -0.72
CA LEU A 40 -6.89 35.27 0.13
C LEU A 40 -5.64 34.72 -0.54
N ILE A 41 -5.74 33.54 -1.17
CA ILE A 41 -4.62 32.90 -1.88
C ILE A 41 -4.16 33.77 -3.05
N GLN A 42 -5.10 34.34 -3.81
CA GLN A 42 -4.79 35.23 -4.93
C GLN A 42 -4.12 36.55 -4.48
N LYS A 43 -4.53 37.11 -3.34
CA LYS A 43 -3.96 38.36 -2.81
C LYS A 43 -2.57 38.21 -2.19
N THR A 44 -2.18 37.00 -1.76
CA THR A 44 -0.96 36.77 -0.97
C THR A 44 0.24 36.28 -1.78
N ASP A 45 0.17 36.26 -3.12
CA ASP A 45 1.24 35.85 -4.05
C ASP A 45 1.89 34.47 -3.73
N MET A 46 1.06 33.46 -3.46
CA MET A 46 1.47 32.10 -3.07
C MET A 46 1.93 31.23 -4.28
N LYS A 47 2.82 31.76 -5.13
CA LYS A 47 3.20 31.13 -6.42
C LYS A 47 3.87 29.76 -6.32
N LYS A 48 4.52 29.44 -5.18
CA LYS A 48 5.14 28.12 -4.94
C LYS A 48 4.13 27.05 -4.47
N GLY A 49 2.87 27.42 -4.29
CA GLY A 49 1.81 26.57 -3.77
C GLY A 49 1.43 26.89 -2.32
N THR A 50 0.34 26.30 -1.87
CA THR A 50 -0.28 26.59 -0.57
C THR A 50 -0.60 25.29 0.17
N VAL A 51 -0.30 25.23 1.47
CA VAL A 51 -0.82 24.18 2.36
C VAL A 51 -2.07 24.70 3.07
N LEU A 52 -3.20 24.04 2.83
CA LEU A 52 -4.49 24.32 3.44
C LEU A 52 -4.74 23.32 4.58
N MET A 53 -4.79 23.78 5.82
CA MET A 53 -5.10 22.94 6.99
C MET A 53 -6.58 23.13 7.38
N VAL A 54 -7.34 22.03 7.50
CA VAL A 54 -8.79 22.06 7.79
C VAL A 54 -9.17 21.06 8.88
N ASP A 55 -10.11 21.42 9.75
CA ASP A 55 -10.53 20.61 10.91
C ASP A 55 -11.74 19.69 10.61
N MET A 56 -12.52 20.01 9.58
CA MET A 56 -13.70 19.26 9.19
C MET A 56 -13.53 18.68 7.79
N GLY A 57 -13.53 17.35 7.68
CA GLY A 57 -13.19 16.60 6.48
C GLY A 57 -13.99 16.94 5.20
N SER A 58 -15.13 17.63 5.31
CA SER A 58 -15.90 18.12 4.16
C SER A 58 -15.14 19.13 3.29
N LEU A 59 -14.18 19.86 3.88
CA LEU A 59 -13.37 20.89 3.21
C LEU A 59 -12.15 20.33 2.46
N THR A 60 -11.91 19.02 2.54
CA THR A 60 -10.78 18.36 1.85
C THR A 60 -10.91 18.44 0.32
N THR A 61 -12.13 18.49 -0.19
CA THR A 61 -12.44 18.64 -1.62
C THR A 61 -12.12 20.03 -2.18
N PHE A 62 -11.88 21.03 -1.32
CA PHE A 62 -11.66 22.41 -1.75
C PHE A 62 -10.30 22.63 -2.39
N GLY A 63 -9.29 21.81 -2.06
CA GLY A 63 -7.96 21.91 -2.66
C GLY A 63 -8.00 21.85 -4.19
N GLU A 64 -8.79 20.93 -4.75
CA GLU A 64 -8.95 20.79 -6.20
C GLU A 64 -9.67 21.99 -6.82
N VAL A 65 -10.71 22.49 -6.16
CA VAL A 65 -11.50 23.64 -6.64
C VAL A 65 -10.66 24.91 -6.64
N ILE A 66 -9.89 25.14 -5.57
CA ILE A 66 -8.98 26.29 -5.46
C ILE A 66 -7.88 26.18 -6.52
N THR A 67 -7.27 25.01 -6.68
CA THR A 67 -6.20 24.80 -7.67
C THR A 67 -6.71 25.09 -9.08
N LYS A 68 -7.88 24.58 -9.46
CA LYS A 68 -8.49 24.84 -10.78
C LYS A 68 -8.80 26.32 -11.01
N ARG A 69 -9.24 27.05 -9.98
CA ARG A 69 -9.66 28.46 -10.11
C ARG A 69 -8.51 29.46 -10.03
N THR A 70 -7.45 29.12 -9.32
CA THR A 70 -6.31 30.03 -9.07
C THR A 70 -5.07 29.69 -9.88
N GLY A 71 -4.96 28.46 -10.37
CA GLY A 71 -3.73 27.94 -10.97
C GLY A 71 -2.59 27.69 -9.97
N ILE A 72 -2.83 27.93 -8.68
CA ILE A 72 -1.86 27.72 -7.59
C ILE A 72 -2.07 26.33 -7.02
N GLU A 73 -1.00 25.55 -6.90
CA GLU A 73 -1.08 24.20 -6.35
C GLU A 73 -1.41 24.22 -4.86
N VAL A 74 -2.47 23.52 -4.46
CA VAL A 74 -2.90 23.43 -3.05
C VAL A 74 -2.74 22.01 -2.52
N ARG A 75 -2.11 21.85 -1.35
CA ARG A 75 -2.13 20.61 -0.56
C ARG A 75 -3.06 20.78 0.62
N VAL A 76 -3.86 19.76 0.93
CA VAL A 76 -4.79 19.82 2.07
C VAL A 76 -4.35 18.86 3.16
N LEU A 77 -4.33 19.34 4.40
CA LEU A 77 -4.17 18.54 5.62
C LEU A 77 -5.51 18.53 6.36
N ASP A 78 -6.05 17.34 6.64
CA ASP A 78 -7.36 17.13 7.26
C ASP A 78 -7.34 17.18 8.80
N ARG A 79 -6.40 17.95 9.32
CA ARG A 79 -6.24 18.27 10.74
C ARG A 79 -5.61 19.65 10.86
N VAL A 80 -6.02 20.39 11.89
CA VAL A 80 -5.33 21.59 12.30
C VAL A 80 -5.10 21.56 13.81
N ASP A 81 -3.83 21.63 14.21
CA ASP A 81 -3.43 21.86 15.59
C ASP A 81 -2.23 22.82 15.60
N THR A 82 -1.97 23.46 16.74
CA THR A 82 -0.96 24.52 16.84
C THR A 82 0.45 24.01 16.52
N LEU A 83 0.78 22.76 16.88
CA LEU A 83 2.10 22.18 16.63
C LEU A 83 2.29 21.87 15.16
N LEU A 84 1.26 21.32 14.51
CA LEU A 84 1.25 21.07 13.08
C LEU A 84 1.38 22.38 12.29
N ALA A 85 0.60 23.40 12.64
CA ALA A 85 0.68 24.70 11.99
C ALA A 85 2.06 25.34 12.16
N LEU A 86 2.69 25.19 13.33
CA LEU A 86 4.05 25.66 13.60
C LEU A 86 5.08 24.95 12.72
N ASP A 87 5.06 23.62 12.64
CA ASP A 87 6.04 22.85 11.86
C ASP A 87 5.88 23.07 10.35
N VAL A 88 4.65 23.08 9.83
CA VAL A 88 4.36 23.38 8.43
C VAL A 88 4.87 24.78 8.06
N THR A 89 4.55 25.79 8.88
CA THR A 89 4.98 27.17 8.63
C THR A 89 6.50 27.28 8.68
N ARG A 90 7.16 26.66 9.67
CA ARG A 90 8.63 26.65 9.78
C ARG A 90 9.30 26.08 8.54
N ARG A 91 8.75 25.01 7.96
CA ARG A 91 9.28 24.38 6.74
C ARG A 91 9.02 25.22 5.49
N ALA A 92 7.86 25.87 5.41
CA ALA A 92 7.53 26.74 4.29
C ALA A 92 8.44 27.98 4.21
N LEU A 93 9.09 28.36 5.32
CA LEU A 93 10.11 29.42 5.35
C LEU A 93 11.47 29.00 4.77
N VAL A 94 11.69 27.72 4.46
CA VAL A 94 12.93 27.24 3.84
C VAL A 94 12.92 27.62 2.35
N PRO A 95 13.89 28.41 1.84
CA PRO A 95 13.83 28.98 0.49
C PRO A 95 13.68 27.97 -0.66
N GLU A 96 14.29 26.79 -0.53
CA GLU A 96 14.27 25.73 -1.55
C GLU A 96 13.18 24.68 -1.33
N ALA A 97 12.41 24.76 -0.24
CA ALA A 97 11.39 23.75 0.05
C ALA A 97 10.28 23.79 -1.01
N THR A 98 9.98 22.62 -1.57
CA THR A 98 8.81 22.43 -2.41
C THR A 98 7.56 22.21 -1.55
N LEU A 99 6.39 22.38 -2.16
CA LEU A 99 5.12 22.11 -1.49
C LEU A 99 5.04 20.66 -0.97
N ASP A 100 5.64 19.71 -1.68
CA ASP A 100 5.70 18.31 -1.27
C ASP A 100 6.70 18.09 -0.12
N ASP A 101 7.83 18.81 -0.07
CA ASP A 101 8.78 18.73 1.05
C ASP A 101 8.15 19.21 2.38
N VAL A 102 7.37 20.28 2.32
CA VAL A 102 6.67 20.84 3.49
C VAL A 102 5.71 19.80 4.09
N VAL A 103 5.00 19.05 3.24
CA VAL A 103 3.96 18.09 3.64
C VAL A 103 4.50 16.69 3.97
N SER A 104 5.60 16.27 3.33
CA SER A 104 6.13 14.88 3.34
C SER A 104 6.37 14.22 4.70
N ARG A 105 6.55 14.98 5.78
CA ARG A 105 6.92 14.46 7.11
C ARG A 105 5.89 14.71 8.23
N VAL A 106 4.81 15.44 7.93
CA VAL A 106 3.64 15.46 8.83
C VAL A 106 2.97 14.07 8.86
N GLU A 107 3.15 13.31 7.77
CA GLU A 107 2.59 11.97 7.54
C GLU A 107 3.19 10.86 8.41
N GLU A 108 4.35 11.07 9.05
CA GLU A 108 5.06 10.01 9.81
C GLU A 108 4.52 9.80 11.25
N ASN A 109 3.84 10.77 11.85
CA ASN A 109 3.45 10.71 13.28
C ASN A 109 1.93 10.69 13.57
N GLY A 110 1.06 10.63 12.57
CA GLY A 110 -0.37 10.60 12.85
C GLY A 110 -1.25 10.36 11.64
N ARG A 111 -1.57 9.09 11.39
CA ARG A 111 -2.77 8.63 10.66
C ARG A 111 -3.00 9.26 9.27
N LYS A 112 -2.60 8.49 8.24
CA LYS A 112 -3.21 8.42 6.89
C LYS A 112 -4.07 9.63 6.48
N VAL A 113 -3.44 10.70 5.98
CA VAL A 113 -4.14 11.67 5.13
C VAL A 113 -4.29 11.03 3.75
N LYS A 114 -5.54 10.86 3.33
CA LYS A 114 -5.89 10.42 1.98
C LYS A 114 -5.33 11.44 0.98
N ARG A 115 -4.35 11.00 0.18
CA ARG A 115 -3.84 11.76 -0.96
C ARG A 115 -5.00 12.12 -1.90
N ALA A 116 -5.28 13.42 -2.05
CA ALA A 116 -5.99 13.97 -3.21
C ALA A 116 -5.04 14.14 -4.41
N LYS A 117 -4.10 13.20 -4.58
CA LYS A 117 -3.53 12.85 -5.88
C LYS A 117 -4.08 11.47 -6.15
N GLY A 118 -4.88 11.34 -7.19
CA GLY A 118 -5.39 10.07 -7.67
C GLY A 118 -4.33 9.14 -8.24
N LYS A 119 -3.20 8.92 -7.56
CA LYS A 119 -2.43 7.70 -7.79
C LYS A 119 -3.13 6.59 -7.04
N ILE A 120 -3.66 5.63 -7.80
CA ILE A 120 -4.32 4.43 -7.30
C ILE A 120 -3.22 3.57 -6.66
N ASN A 121 -2.92 3.82 -5.39
CA ASN A 121 -1.80 3.18 -4.70
C ASN A 121 -2.20 1.92 -3.92
N GLU A 122 -3.49 1.59 -3.82
CA GLU A 122 -3.96 0.35 -3.22
C GLU A 122 -5.09 -0.24 -4.07
N TYR A 123 -4.74 -1.12 -4.99
CA TYR A 123 -5.68 -2.02 -5.64
C TYR A 123 -6.07 -3.12 -4.65
N ASN A 124 -7.29 -3.10 -4.14
CA ASN A 124 -7.82 -4.21 -3.34
C ASN A 124 -8.33 -5.29 -4.30
N TYR A 125 -7.57 -6.37 -4.41
CA TYR A 125 -7.98 -7.55 -5.17
C TYR A 125 -9.09 -8.25 -4.37
N ASP A 126 -10.26 -8.42 -4.96
CA ASP A 126 -11.40 -9.11 -4.35
C ASP A 126 -11.63 -10.42 -5.11
N GLN A 127 -11.49 -11.57 -4.42
CA GLN A 127 -11.61 -12.88 -5.08
C GLN A 127 -12.96 -13.12 -5.79
N ASN A 128 -13.99 -12.35 -5.44
CA ASN A 128 -15.32 -12.47 -6.03
C ASN A 128 -15.52 -11.61 -7.28
N LEU A 129 -14.61 -10.68 -7.57
CA LEU A 129 -14.72 -9.82 -8.74
C LEU A 129 -14.15 -10.49 -10.00
N PRO A 130 -14.82 -10.35 -11.15
CA PRO A 130 -14.33 -10.86 -12.43
C PRO A 130 -12.99 -10.21 -12.82
N LYS A 131 -12.10 -10.98 -13.46
CA LYS A 131 -10.79 -10.49 -13.89
C LYS A 131 -10.89 -9.73 -15.21
N ALA A 132 -10.12 -8.65 -15.34
CA ALA A 132 -10.12 -7.83 -16.54
C ALA A 132 -8.72 -7.36 -16.98
N ILE A 133 -8.56 -7.21 -18.29
CA ILE A 133 -7.47 -6.45 -18.91
C ILE A 133 -8.04 -5.13 -19.42
N VAL A 134 -7.40 -4.03 -19.06
CA VAL A 134 -7.87 -2.69 -19.44
C VAL A 134 -7.00 -2.12 -20.55
N THR A 135 -7.62 -1.79 -21.68
CA THR A 135 -6.95 -1.16 -22.82
C THR A 135 -7.11 0.37 -22.77
N ILE A 136 -6.03 1.11 -22.98
CA ILE A 136 -5.99 2.58 -22.85
C ILE A 136 -5.47 3.22 -24.14
N CYS A 137 -6.30 4.07 -24.76
CA CYS A 137 -5.93 4.81 -25.97
C CYS A 137 -6.11 6.33 -25.81
N ILE A 138 -5.09 7.10 -26.21
CA ILE A 138 -5.09 8.58 -26.27
C ILE A 138 -6.04 9.12 -27.35
N THR A 139 -6.37 8.30 -28.35
CA THR A 139 -7.25 8.70 -29.46
C THR A 139 -8.66 8.15 -29.24
N GLY A 140 -9.68 8.89 -29.67
CA GLY A 140 -11.10 8.60 -29.43
C GLY A 140 -11.58 7.18 -29.79
N ASP A 141 -12.85 6.89 -29.46
CA ASP A 141 -13.42 5.54 -29.28
C ASP A 141 -13.07 4.49 -30.36
N GLY A 142 -12.89 4.89 -31.63
CA GLY A 142 -12.60 3.96 -32.73
C GLY A 142 -11.25 3.22 -32.67
N SER A 143 -10.18 3.88 -32.20
CA SER A 143 -8.86 3.21 -32.07
C SER A 143 -8.78 2.37 -30.79
N ALA A 144 -9.49 2.78 -29.74
CA ALA A 144 -9.59 2.04 -28.49
C ALA A 144 -10.30 0.69 -28.70
N GLU A 145 -11.40 0.67 -29.46
CA GLU A 145 -12.09 -0.59 -29.77
C GLU A 145 -11.24 -1.54 -30.63
N LYS A 146 -10.47 -1.03 -31.59
CA LYS A 146 -9.54 -1.89 -32.37
C LYS A 146 -8.46 -2.53 -31.49
N LEU A 147 -7.93 -1.79 -30.51
CA LEU A 147 -6.95 -2.33 -29.57
C LEU A 147 -7.59 -3.41 -28.70
N LYS A 148 -8.80 -3.17 -28.21
CA LYS A 148 -9.58 -4.16 -27.47
C LYS A 148 -9.83 -5.41 -28.32
N GLU A 149 -10.28 -5.29 -29.56
CA GLU A 149 -10.46 -6.44 -30.46
C GLU A 149 -9.17 -7.23 -30.66
N TYR A 150 -8.03 -6.55 -30.81
CA TYR A 150 -6.74 -7.20 -30.97
C TYR A 150 -6.36 -7.99 -29.70
N VAL A 151 -6.47 -7.36 -28.53
CA VAL A 151 -6.17 -7.99 -27.24
C VAL A 151 -7.14 -9.16 -26.97
N SER A 152 -8.43 -9.00 -27.25
CA SER A 152 -9.43 -10.07 -27.17
C SER A 152 -9.06 -11.26 -28.05
N LYS A 153 -8.63 -11.05 -29.31
CA LYS A 153 -8.17 -12.15 -30.20
C LYS A 153 -6.94 -12.88 -29.67
N VAL A 154 -6.06 -12.19 -28.95
CA VAL A 154 -4.88 -12.83 -28.31
C VAL A 154 -5.33 -13.70 -27.13
N ILE A 155 -6.29 -13.22 -26.34
CA ILE A 155 -6.83 -13.90 -25.15
C ILE A 155 -7.78 -15.06 -25.52
N ASP A 156 -8.55 -14.94 -26.60
CA ASP A 156 -9.43 -16.00 -27.08
C ASP A 156 -8.63 -17.25 -27.49
N LYS A 157 -7.42 -17.05 -28.04
CA LYS A 157 -6.50 -18.16 -28.35
C LYS A 157 -6.02 -18.92 -27.12
N THR A 158 -6.12 -18.32 -25.93
CA THR A 158 -5.76 -18.96 -24.66
C THR A 158 -6.98 -19.55 -23.92
N HIS A 159 -8.18 -19.55 -24.52
CA HIS A 159 -9.43 -20.05 -23.93
C HIS A 159 -9.80 -19.39 -22.60
N SER A 160 -9.59 -18.08 -22.52
CA SER A 160 -9.65 -17.39 -21.24
C SER A 160 -11.02 -16.75 -20.92
N SER A 161 -11.37 -16.70 -19.64
CA SER A 161 -12.58 -16.06 -19.09
C SER A 161 -12.39 -14.57 -18.75
N LEU A 162 -11.24 -13.97 -19.08
CA LEU A 162 -10.94 -12.58 -18.77
C LEU A 162 -11.72 -11.60 -19.65
N THR A 163 -12.27 -10.56 -19.01
CA THR A 163 -12.97 -9.48 -19.72
C THR A 163 -11.97 -8.43 -20.22
N VAL A 164 -12.09 -8.00 -21.49
CA VAL A 164 -11.29 -6.88 -22.00
C VAL A 164 -12.13 -5.61 -22.01
N ILE A 165 -11.67 -4.59 -21.29
CA ILE A 165 -12.36 -3.31 -21.13
C ILE A 165 -11.56 -2.22 -21.83
N SER A 166 -12.22 -1.41 -22.66
CA SER A 166 -11.63 -0.28 -23.37
C SER A 166 -11.90 1.05 -22.66
N ILE A 167 -10.87 1.88 -22.54
CA ILE A 167 -10.98 3.28 -22.13
C ILE A 167 -10.50 4.15 -23.29
N GLY A 168 -11.43 4.84 -23.94
CA GLY A 168 -11.13 6.00 -24.77
C GLY A 168 -10.86 7.21 -23.88
N VAL A 169 -9.70 7.86 -24.05
CA VAL A 169 -9.27 9.01 -23.24
C VAL A 169 -9.29 10.26 -24.11
N ILE A 170 -10.03 11.29 -23.69
CA ILE A 170 -10.02 12.62 -24.32
C ILE A 170 -9.20 13.61 -23.46
N SER A 171 -9.08 13.35 -22.15
CA SER A 171 -8.33 14.14 -21.18
C SER A 171 -7.68 13.23 -20.11
N PRO A 172 -6.45 13.51 -19.64
CA PRO A 172 -5.79 12.74 -18.58
C PRO A 172 -6.57 12.68 -17.27
N VAL A 173 -7.41 13.68 -16.96
CA VAL A 173 -8.20 13.72 -15.72
C VAL A 173 -9.35 12.70 -15.73
N ASP A 174 -9.86 12.33 -16.91
CA ASP A 174 -10.94 11.36 -17.05
C ASP A 174 -10.46 9.91 -16.87
N ILE A 175 -9.14 9.67 -17.00
CA ILE A 175 -8.56 8.33 -16.95
C ILE A 175 -8.66 7.75 -15.54
N ASP A 176 -8.27 8.52 -14.52
CA ASP A 176 -8.19 8.06 -13.14
C ASP A 176 -9.58 7.70 -12.58
N LEU A 177 -10.60 8.49 -12.91
CA LEU A 177 -11.97 8.24 -12.47
C LEU A 177 -12.56 7.00 -13.14
N ARG A 178 -12.28 6.79 -14.44
CA ARG A 178 -12.73 5.61 -15.17
C ARG A 178 -12.02 4.34 -14.70
N ILE A 179 -10.71 4.41 -14.50
CA ILE A 179 -9.92 3.30 -13.97
C ILE A 179 -10.44 2.91 -12.58
N ARG A 180 -10.70 3.88 -11.69
CA ARG A 180 -11.30 3.58 -10.37
C ARG A 180 -12.62 2.83 -10.46
N ARG A 181 -13.56 3.32 -11.28
CA ARG A 181 -14.85 2.64 -11.47
C ARG A 181 -14.70 1.21 -11.99
N ILE A 182 -13.70 0.97 -12.82
CA ILE A 182 -13.40 -0.38 -13.31
C ILE A 182 -12.82 -1.22 -12.16
N MET A 183 -11.85 -0.70 -11.41
CA MET A 183 -11.22 -1.40 -10.29
C MET A 183 -12.16 -1.68 -9.12
N ASP A 184 -13.26 -0.93 -8.98
CA ASP A 184 -14.32 -1.20 -8.01
C ASP A 184 -15.17 -2.45 -8.38
N ASN A 185 -15.19 -2.82 -9.67
CA ASN A 185 -16.06 -3.89 -10.19
C ASN A 185 -15.28 -5.06 -10.81
N TYR A 186 -13.98 -4.89 -11.05
CA TYR A 186 -13.14 -5.87 -11.74
C TYR A 186 -11.79 -5.96 -11.08
N ASN A 187 -11.25 -7.17 -11.13
CA ASN A 187 -9.87 -7.40 -10.83
C ASN A 187 -8.98 -7.12 -12.04
N VAL A 188 -8.39 -5.90 -12.09
CA VAL A 188 -7.53 -5.53 -13.21
C VAL A 188 -6.18 -6.23 -13.09
N VAL A 189 -5.88 -7.13 -14.03
CA VAL A 189 -4.64 -7.92 -14.04
C VAL A 189 -3.54 -7.32 -14.92
N ALA A 190 -3.91 -6.43 -15.86
CA ALA A 190 -2.96 -5.69 -16.68
C ALA A 190 -3.60 -4.47 -17.33
N PHE A 191 -2.77 -3.48 -17.63
CA PHE A 191 -3.08 -2.37 -18.53
C PHE A 191 -2.36 -2.54 -19.85
N VAL A 192 -3.00 -2.18 -20.96
CA VAL A 192 -2.45 -2.31 -22.30
C VAL A 192 -2.72 -1.04 -23.09
N GLY A 193 -1.71 -0.36 -23.63
CA GLY A 193 -2.03 0.86 -24.36
C GLY A 193 -0.90 1.82 -24.69
N THR A 194 -1.30 3.08 -24.84
CA THR A 194 -0.41 4.20 -25.19
C THR A 194 -0.04 5.07 -23.98
N ILE A 195 -0.82 4.99 -22.90
CA ILE A 195 -0.53 5.64 -21.62
C ILE A 195 -0.43 4.57 -20.54
N ASP A 196 0.66 4.61 -19.78
CA ASP A 196 0.80 3.87 -18.53
C ASP A 196 0.07 4.63 -17.41
N PRO A 197 -0.95 4.05 -16.76
CA PRO A 197 -1.61 4.67 -15.63
C PRO A 197 -0.79 4.61 -14.32
N GLU A 198 0.40 4.00 -14.34
CA GLU A 198 1.35 3.90 -13.22
C GLU A 198 0.71 3.30 -11.94
N ILE A 199 -0.13 2.29 -12.12
CA ILE A 199 -0.83 1.62 -11.03
C ILE A 199 0.11 0.62 -10.37
N VAL A 200 0.30 0.78 -9.06
CA VAL A 200 1.17 -0.08 -8.28
C VAL A 200 0.65 -1.53 -8.34
N ASP A 201 1.56 -2.48 -8.57
CA ASP A 201 1.31 -3.92 -8.65
C ASP A 201 0.44 -4.39 -9.83
N VAL A 202 0.15 -3.54 -10.83
CA VAL A 202 -0.52 -3.95 -12.07
C VAL A 202 0.41 -3.69 -13.26
N PRO A 203 0.78 -4.71 -14.05
CA PRO A 203 1.69 -4.54 -15.17
C PRO A 203 1.07 -3.71 -16.29
N PHE A 204 1.92 -2.91 -16.96
CA PHE A 204 1.56 -2.17 -18.18
C PHE A 204 2.29 -2.75 -19.40
N ILE A 205 1.55 -2.95 -20.48
CA ILE A 205 2.07 -3.41 -21.79
C ILE A 205 1.82 -2.31 -22.81
N SER A 206 2.90 -1.71 -23.31
CA SER A 206 2.79 -0.69 -24.33
C SER A 206 2.32 -1.27 -25.68
N ILE A 207 1.68 -0.44 -26.49
CA ILE A 207 1.32 -0.81 -27.87
C ILE A 207 2.55 -1.22 -28.69
N GLN A 208 3.71 -0.61 -28.44
CA GLN A 208 4.95 -0.95 -29.12
C GLN A 208 5.37 -2.39 -28.82
N ASN A 209 5.29 -2.81 -27.56
CA ASN A 209 5.60 -4.19 -27.17
C ASN A 209 4.65 -5.20 -27.83
N LEU A 210 3.37 -4.84 -28.03
CA LEU A 210 2.42 -5.70 -28.72
C LEU A 210 2.75 -5.91 -30.20
N LEU A 211 3.23 -4.87 -30.87
CA LEU A 211 3.63 -4.94 -32.28
C LEU A 211 4.90 -5.77 -32.46
N ASP A 212 5.80 -5.73 -31.47
CA ASP A 212 7.08 -6.46 -31.49
C ASP A 212 6.97 -7.92 -31.02
N TYR A 213 5.75 -8.49 -30.98
CA TYR A 213 5.39 -9.84 -30.48
C TYR A 213 5.76 -10.15 -29.02
N LYS A 214 6.69 -9.44 -28.39
CA LYS A 214 7.07 -9.56 -26.97
C LYS A 214 5.89 -9.33 -26.02
N GLY A 215 5.01 -8.40 -26.37
CA GLY A 215 3.80 -8.10 -25.61
C GLY A 215 2.77 -9.23 -25.66
N ILE A 216 2.77 -10.05 -26.71
CA ILE A 216 1.86 -11.20 -26.83
C ILE A 216 2.26 -12.29 -25.82
N GLU A 217 3.55 -12.61 -25.72
CA GLU A 217 4.06 -13.55 -24.71
C GLU A 217 3.76 -13.07 -23.29
N GLN A 218 3.89 -11.76 -23.03
CA GLN A 218 3.53 -11.16 -21.74
C GLN A 218 2.03 -11.30 -21.44
N ILE A 219 1.15 -10.99 -22.40
CA ILE A 219 -0.30 -11.18 -22.22
C ILE A 219 -0.61 -12.65 -21.96
N GLN A 220 -0.05 -13.58 -22.72
CA GLN A 220 -0.28 -15.01 -22.53
C GLN A 220 0.16 -15.49 -21.15
N LYS A 221 1.31 -15.00 -20.66
CA LYS A 221 1.78 -15.30 -19.30
C LYS A 221 0.83 -14.75 -18.24
N ILE A 222 0.39 -13.50 -18.37
CA ILE A 222 -0.54 -12.87 -17.42
C ILE A 222 -1.88 -13.59 -17.43
N VAL A 223 -2.40 -13.95 -18.59
CA VAL A 223 -3.65 -14.72 -18.72
C VAL A 223 -3.49 -16.08 -18.07
N MET A 224 -2.39 -16.79 -18.36
CA MET A 224 -2.08 -18.06 -17.72
C MET A 224 -2.04 -17.90 -16.21
N GLU A 225 -1.30 -16.93 -15.65
CA GLU A 225 -1.23 -16.65 -14.21
C GLU A 225 -2.60 -16.27 -13.61
N ALA A 226 -3.39 -15.47 -14.32
CA ALA A 226 -4.73 -15.07 -13.94
C ALA A 226 -5.70 -16.26 -13.92
N GLU A 227 -5.46 -17.32 -14.68
CA GLU A 227 -6.33 -18.49 -14.73
C GLU A 227 -5.82 -19.67 -13.90
N THR A 228 -4.50 -19.83 -13.79
CA THR A 228 -3.86 -20.94 -13.08
C THR A 228 -3.68 -20.69 -11.59
N LYS A 229 -3.95 -19.48 -11.07
CA LYS A 229 -3.68 -19.18 -9.67
C LYS A 229 -4.81 -18.43 -8.96
N ARG A 230 -5.60 -19.19 -8.21
CA ARG A 230 -5.94 -18.79 -6.84
C ARG A 230 -4.65 -18.94 -6.04
N GLU A 231 -3.80 -17.90 -5.99
CA GLU A 231 -2.68 -17.92 -5.05
C GLU A 231 -3.27 -17.95 -3.64
N SER A 232 -3.23 -19.11 -3.01
CA SER A 232 -3.79 -19.42 -1.70
C SER A 232 -2.70 -19.25 -0.65
N ILE A 233 -3.06 -19.14 0.64
CA ILE A 233 -2.06 -19.27 1.72
C ILE A 233 -1.28 -20.59 1.61
N ASP A 234 -1.87 -21.59 0.94
CA ASP A 234 -1.24 -22.88 0.63
C ASP A 234 0.13 -22.71 -0.03
N ASP A 235 0.28 -21.70 -0.89
CA ASP A 235 1.54 -21.44 -1.60
C ASP A 235 2.64 -20.88 -0.68
N LEU A 236 2.28 -20.41 0.51
CA LEU A 236 3.20 -19.92 1.54
C LEU A 236 3.60 -20.98 2.56
N LEU A 237 2.94 -22.13 2.58
CA LEU A 237 3.13 -23.16 3.59
C LEU A 237 3.87 -24.35 2.97
N ASP A 238 4.93 -24.80 3.64
CA ASP A 238 5.71 -25.97 3.27
C ASP A 238 5.80 -26.87 4.50
N GLU A 239 5.42 -28.15 4.35
CA GLU A 239 5.40 -29.10 5.46
C GLU A 239 6.78 -29.29 6.10
N ASP A 240 7.85 -29.19 5.31
CA ASP A 240 9.22 -29.32 5.81
C ASP A 240 9.75 -28.05 6.49
N LEU A 241 8.94 -26.99 6.57
CA LEU A 241 9.28 -25.72 7.23
C LEU A 241 8.45 -25.47 8.49
N VAL A 242 7.74 -26.48 8.99
CA VAL A 242 7.06 -26.47 10.28
C VAL A 242 7.81 -27.37 11.26
N PHE A 243 8.17 -26.83 12.42
CA PHE A 243 9.05 -27.50 13.36
C PHE A 243 8.51 -27.41 14.78
N PHE A 244 8.28 -28.54 15.43
CA PHE A 244 7.93 -28.61 16.85
C PHE A 244 9.11 -29.17 17.67
N ASP A 245 9.04 -28.98 18.98
CA ASP A 245 9.94 -29.59 19.97
C ASP A 245 11.43 -29.37 19.70
N LYS A 246 11.79 -28.21 19.15
CA LYS A 246 13.17 -27.75 19.02
C LYS A 246 13.50 -26.76 20.12
N SER A 247 14.65 -26.97 20.77
CA SER A 247 15.15 -26.11 21.83
C SER A 247 16.38 -25.35 21.33
N PHE A 248 16.46 -24.08 21.70
CA PHE A 248 17.54 -23.18 21.32
C PHE A 248 17.96 -22.38 22.55
N LYS A 249 19.23 -21.97 22.61
CA LYS A 249 19.74 -21.17 23.74
C LYS A 249 19.25 -19.73 23.72
N GLY A 250 18.81 -19.26 22.55
CA GLY A 250 18.31 -17.91 22.39
C GLY A 250 17.74 -17.67 21.01
N LYS A 251 17.24 -16.45 20.85
CA LYS A 251 16.56 -15.96 19.65
C LYS A 251 17.39 -16.11 18.38
N ASP A 252 18.69 -15.82 18.46
CA ASP A 252 19.57 -15.84 17.29
C ASP A 252 19.71 -17.26 16.72
N GLU A 253 19.88 -18.28 17.58
CA GLU A 253 19.95 -19.68 17.15
C GLU A 253 18.63 -20.16 16.50
N ALA A 254 17.48 -19.68 16.98
CA ALA A 254 16.18 -20.00 16.38
C ALA A 254 16.02 -19.36 14.99
N ILE A 255 16.46 -18.10 14.82
CA ILE A 255 16.44 -17.41 13.53
C ILE A 255 17.38 -18.09 12.54
N ASP A 256 18.62 -18.40 12.95
CA ASP A 256 19.60 -19.11 12.13
C ASP A 256 19.04 -20.42 11.60
N PHE A 257 18.47 -21.24 12.50
CA PHE A 257 17.88 -22.52 12.13
C PHE A 257 16.77 -22.37 11.08
N LEU A 258 15.83 -21.45 11.27
CA LEU A 258 14.71 -21.29 10.34
C LEU A 258 15.16 -20.76 8.97
N VAL A 259 16.09 -19.80 8.95
CA VAL A 259 16.64 -19.28 7.68
C VAL A 259 17.46 -20.35 6.96
N GLU A 260 18.26 -21.15 7.67
CA GLU A 260 19.03 -22.24 7.07
C GLU A 260 18.11 -23.25 6.36
N LYS A 261 16.97 -23.61 6.97
CA LYS A 261 15.97 -24.49 6.35
C LYS A 261 15.33 -23.87 5.12
N MET A 262 14.99 -22.58 5.16
CA MET A 262 14.49 -21.86 3.99
C MET A 262 15.52 -21.80 2.86
N GLN A 263 16.80 -21.55 3.18
CA GLN A 263 17.90 -21.49 2.23
C GLN A 263 18.18 -22.84 1.59
N ALA A 264 18.20 -23.92 2.36
CA ALA A 264 18.43 -25.28 1.87
C ALA A 264 17.38 -25.70 0.82
N LYS A 265 16.14 -25.21 0.94
CA LYS A 265 15.06 -25.44 -0.04
C LYS A 265 14.98 -24.39 -1.16
N GLY A 266 15.89 -23.42 -1.18
CA GLY A 266 15.97 -22.41 -2.23
C GLY A 266 14.91 -21.31 -2.18
N TYR A 267 14.21 -21.13 -1.05
CA TYR A 267 13.20 -20.08 -0.89
C TYR A 267 13.81 -18.69 -0.78
N VAL A 268 15.01 -18.60 -0.21
CA VAL A 268 15.74 -17.34 0.03
C VAL A 268 17.22 -17.52 -0.29
N ASP A 269 17.92 -16.42 -0.58
CA ASP A 269 19.35 -16.44 -0.84
C ASP A 269 20.20 -16.33 0.45
N LYS A 270 21.53 -16.42 0.29
CA LYS A 270 22.51 -16.37 1.39
C LYS A 270 22.50 -15.06 2.20
N ASN A 271 22.06 -13.95 1.61
CA ASN A 271 22.01 -12.64 2.26
C ASN A 271 20.72 -12.42 3.08
N PHE A 272 19.74 -13.30 2.95
CA PHE A 272 18.47 -13.18 3.67
C PHE A 272 18.65 -13.18 5.18
N LEU A 273 19.53 -14.04 5.73
CA LEU A 273 19.80 -14.11 7.17
C LEU A 273 20.24 -12.75 7.75
N LEU A 274 21.24 -12.13 7.11
CA LEU A 274 21.73 -10.81 7.53
C LEU A 274 20.62 -9.74 7.44
N SER A 275 19.70 -9.87 6.48
CA SER A 275 18.57 -8.96 6.35
C SER A 275 17.56 -9.09 7.49
N VAL A 276 17.31 -10.31 7.98
CA VAL A 276 16.45 -10.57 9.13
C VAL A 276 17.06 -9.93 10.38
N TYR A 277 18.34 -10.17 10.65
CA TYR A 277 19.02 -9.55 11.80
C TYR A 277 19.00 -8.03 11.77
N LYS A 278 19.26 -7.41 10.61
CA LYS A 278 19.19 -5.95 10.47
C LYS A 278 17.81 -5.40 10.88
N ARG A 279 16.73 -6.09 10.52
CA ARG A 279 15.37 -5.67 10.89
C ARG A 279 15.09 -5.90 12.36
N GLU A 280 15.50 -7.05 12.86
CA GLU A 280 15.27 -7.46 14.24
C GLU A 280 16.03 -6.60 15.26
N MET A 281 17.21 -6.08 14.89
CA MET A 281 17.97 -5.11 15.68
C MET A 281 17.34 -3.71 15.71
N MET A 282 16.61 -3.31 14.65
CA MET A 282 15.93 -2.02 14.62
C MET A 282 14.70 -2.03 15.53
N VAL A 283 13.85 -3.04 15.36
CA VAL A 283 12.65 -3.25 16.16
C VAL A 283 12.43 -4.75 16.31
N PRO A 284 12.51 -5.30 17.54
CA PRO A 284 12.20 -6.70 17.78
C PRO A 284 10.76 -7.03 17.34
N THR A 285 10.58 -8.13 16.62
CA THR A 285 9.28 -8.53 16.12
C THR A 285 8.54 -9.37 17.16
N TYR A 286 7.77 -8.72 18.03
CA TYR A 286 6.95 -9.36 19.04
C TYR A 286 5.47 -8.98 18.86
N LEU A 287 4.58 -9.97 18.90
CA LEU A 287 3.14 -9.79 18.96
C LEU A 287 2.58 -10.36 20.28
N LYS A 288 1.54 -9.70 20.79
CA LYS A 288 0.79 -10.17 21.97
C LYS A 288 0.29 -11.59 21.75
N GLY A 289 0.41 -12.43 22.78
CA GLY A 289 0.05 -13.85 22.71
C GLY A 289 1.26 -14.78 22.61
N GLY A 290 2.48 -14.25 22.71
CA GLY A 290 3.71 -15.02 22.72
C GLY A 290 4.20 -15.41 21.33
N ILE A 291 4.08 -14.50 20.37
CA ILE A 291 4.41 -14.76 18.98
C ILE A 291 5.55 -13.85 18.52
N ALA A 292 6.49 -14.41 17.77
CA ALA A 292 7.45 -13.64 16.98
C ALA A 292 7.19 -13.78 15.47
N ILE A 293 7.49 -12.73 14.73
CA ILE A 293 7.30 -12.68 13.27
C ILE A 293 8.54 -12.12 12.53
N PRO A 294 9.73 -12.69 12.77
CA PRO A 294 10.95 -12.19 12.14
C PRO A 294 10.81 -12.26 10.61
N HIS A 295 11.36 -11.28 9.91
CA HIS A 295 11.28 -11.22 8.45
C HIS A 295 12.45 -10.44 7.85
N GLY A 296 12.81 -10.79 6.61
CA GLY A 296 13.94 -10.19 5.89
C GLY A 296 13.54 -9.13 4.87
N PHE A 297 14.50 -8.74 4.02
CA PHE A 297 14.23 -7.85 2.89
C PHE A 297 13.75 -8.64 1.65
N PRO A 298 12.68 -8.19 0.95
CA PRO A 298 12.09 -8.91 -0.19
C PRO A 298 13.04 -9.22 -1.34
N GLN A 299 14.08 -8.40 -1.56
CA GLN A 299 15.04 -8.57 -2.64
C GLN A 299 15.86 -9.87 -2.55
N TYR A 300 15.93 -10.49 -1.36
CA TYR A 300 16.65 -11.74 -1.11
C TYR A 300 15.73 -12.97 -1.11
N VAL A 301 14.45 -12.79 -1.44
CA VAL A 301 13.44 -13.86 -1.47
C VAL A 301 13.30 -14.37 -2.89
N THR A 302 13.60 -15.65 -3.11
CA THR A 302 13.42 -16.34 -4.39
C THR A 302 11.97 -16.76 -4.59
N LYS A 303 11.36 -17.35 -3.55
CA LYS A 303 9.94 -17.75 -3.52
C LYS A 303 9.34 -17.40 -2.14
N PRO A 304 8.17 -16.77 -2.08
CA PRO A 304 7.51 -16.46 -0.80
C PRO A 304 7.22 -17.72 0.01
N VAL A 305 7.45 -17.67 1.33
CA VAL A 305 7.21 -18.80 2.24
C VAL A 305 7.15 -18.32 3.70
N ILE A 306 6.52 -19.12 4.55
CA ILE A 306 6.51 -18.98 6.01
C ILE A 306 7.13 -20.23 6.61
N SER A 307 8.07 -20.06 7.54
CA SER A 307 8.54 -21.15 8.40
C SER A 307 8.00 -20.95 9.80
N ILE A 308 7.48 -22.02 10.39
CA ILE A 308 6.79 -22.03 11.66
C ILE A 308 7.60 -22.84 12.65
N LEU A 309 7.84 -22.28 13.82
CA LEU A 309 8.51 -22.96 14.92
C LEU A 309 7.67 -22.83 16.18
N LYS A 310 7.30 -23.97 16.76
CA LYS A 310 6.67 -24.06 18.07
C LYS A 310 7.70 -24.55 19.09
N LEU A 311 7.99 -23.71 20.06
CA LEU A 311 8.96 -24.01 21.11
C LEU A 311 8.30 -24.82 22.23
N PRO A 312 9.01 -25.80 22.82
CA PRO A 312 8.51 -26.57 23.97
C PRO A 312 8.45 -25.72 25.25
N GLN A 313 9.25 -24.65 25.33
CA GLN A 313 9.26 -23.67 26.41
C GLN A 313 9.38 -22.27 25.84
N LYS A 314 8.76 -21.30 26.52
CA LYS A 314 8.86 -19.90 26.15
C LYS A 314 10.30 -19.42 26.19
N MET A 315 10.65 -18.56 25.25
CA MET A 315 11.94 -17.92 25.13
C MET A 315 11.77 -16.40 25.16
N THR A 316 12.68 -15.71 25.85
CA THR A 316 12.76 -14.25 25.82
C THR A 316 13.10 -13.74 24.41
N TRP A 317 12.24 -12.92 23.83
CA TRP A 317 12.39 -12.34 22.49
C TRP A 317 12.59 -10.82 22.49
N MET A 318 11.97 -10.12 23.45
CA MET A 318 12.06 -8.67 23.63
C MET A 318 11.96 -8.25 25.09
N GLY A 319 13.10 -7.85 25.70
CA GLY A 319 13.15 -7.40 27.10
C GLY A 319 12.57 -8.44 28.07
N ASP A 320 12.12 -7.99 29.24
CA ASP A 320 11.67 -8.88 30.31
C ASP A 320 10.22 -9.39 30.15
N GLU A 321 9.40 -8.75 29.29
CA GLU A 321 7.98 -9.10 29.11
C GLU A 321 7.65 -9.75 27.76
N GLY A 322 8.57 -9.71 26.79
CA GLY A 322 8.35 -10.21 25.44
C GLY A 322 8.80 -11.65 25.26
N GLU A 323 8.11 -12.61 25.88
CA GLU A 323 8.38 -14.05 25.71
C GLU A 323 7.56 -14.66 24.57
N VAL A 324 8.15 -15.59 23.82
CA VAL A 324 7.48 -16.27 22.68
C VAL A 324 7.62 -17.77 22.74
N ASP A 325 6.60 -18.47 22.26
CA ASP A 325 6.56 -19.93 22.08
C ASP A 325 6.11 -20.33 20.66
N LEU A 326 5.68 -19.36 19.85
CA LEU A 326 5.41 -19.52 18.42
C LEU A 326 6.20 -18.48 17.61
N ILE A 327 6.93 -18.93 16.60
CA ILE A 327 7.74 -18.08 15.73
C ILE A 327 7.31 -18.35 14.29
N PHE A 328 6.94 -17.29 13.57
CA PHE A 328 6.61 -17.32 12.14
C PHE A 328 7.65 -16.50 11.38
N LEU A 329 8.71 -17.15 10.91
CA LEU A 329 9.70 -16.50 10.06
C LEU A 329 9.11 -16.29 8.66
N ILE A 330 9.06 -15.05 8.21
CA ILE A 330 8.34 -14.63 7.01
C ILE A 330 9.33 -14.21 5.90
N ALA A 331 9.22 -14.87 4.74
CA ALA A 331 9.89 -14.49 3.50
C ALA A 331 8.85 -14.09 2.46
N TYR A 332 8.82 -12.80 2.09
CA TYR A 332 7.82 -12.26 1.17
C TYR A 332 8.43 -11.47 0.02
N LYS A 333 7.74 -11.45 -1.13
CA LYS A 333 8.02 -10.51 -2.23
C LYS A 333 7.06 -9.32 -2.20
N ASN A 334 7.41 -8.22 -2.86
CA ASN A 334 6.58 -7.00 -2.89
C ASN A 334 5.15 -7.27 -3.40
N ASN A 335 5.01 -8.10 -4.42
CA ASN A 335 3.72 -8.53 -4.96
C ASN A 335 2.96 -9.50 -4.04
N SER A 336 3.60 -10.03 -2.99
CA SER A 336 3.01 -10.97 -2.04
C SER A 336 2.49 -10.31 -0.76
N LYS A 337 2.56 -8.98 -0.65
CA LYS A 337 2.21 -8.23 0.58
C LYS A 337 0.80 -8.52 1.10
N LYS A 338 -0.16 -8.78 0.20
CA LYS A 338 -1.57 -9.06 0.54
C LYS A 338 -1.75 -10.40 1.28
N TYR A 339 -0.99 -11.44 0.93
CA TYR A 339 -1.08 -12.74 1.62
C TYR A 339 -0.60 -12.65 3.06
N PHE A 340 0.47 -11.88 3.28
CA PHE A 340 0.96 -11.63 4.62
C PHE A 340 -0.06 -10.85 5.44
N GLN A 341 -0.83 -9.92 4.87
CA GLN A 341 -1.91 -9.26 5.61
C GLN A 341 -2.94 -10.27 6.17
N ASN A 342 -3.29 -11.31 5.42
CA ASN A 342 -4.18 -12.36 5.92
C ASN A 342 -3.53 -13.18 7.04
N VAL A 343 -2.25 -13.57 6.87
CA VAL A 343 -1.47 -14.23 7.92
C VAL A 343 -1.43 -13.36 9.19
N TYR A 344 -1.15 -12.06 9.05
CA TYR A 344 -1.16 -11.11 10.17
C TYR A 344 -2.51 -11.05 10.89
N LYS A 345 -3.64 -11.09 10.17
CA LYS A 345 -4.97 -11.13 10.80
C LYS A 345 -5.15 -12.38 11.67
N ILE A 346 -4.75 -13.54 11.14
CA ILE A 346 -4.76 -14.81 11.88
C ILE A 346 -3.89 -14.69 13.14
N LEU A 347 -2.67 -14.15 13.00
CA LEU A 347 -1.72 -14.02 14.11
C LEU A 347 -2.12 -13.01 15.19
N LEU A 348 -2.99 -12.04 14.86
CA LEU A 348 -3.52 -11.08 15.83
C LEU A 348 -4.73 -11.61 16.61
N ASN A 349 -5.36 -12.69 16.15
CA ASN A 349 -6.53 -13.29 16.81
C ASN A 349 -6.10 -14.22 17.95
N GLN A 350 -6.29 -13.77 19.20
CA GLN A 350 -5.87 -14.52 20.39
C GLN A 350 -6.53 -15.90 20.53
N GLU A 351 -7.78 -16.06 20.10
CA GLU A 351 -8.47 -17.36 20.18
C GLU A 351 -7.86 -18.38 19.22
N ILE A 352 -7.55 -17.93 18.00
CA ILE A 352 -6.87 -18.75 16.99
C ILE A 352 -5.47 -19.15 17.51
N ILE A 353 -4.75 -18.22 18.11
CA ILE A 353 -3.42 -18.48 18.66
C ILE A 353 -3.44 -19.49 19.80
N GLN A 354 -4.41 -19.41 20.72
CA GLN A 354 -4.56 -20.42 21.78
C GLN A 354 -4.82 -21.81 21.19
N LYS A 355 -5.65 -21.90 20.14
CA LYS A 355 -5.87 -23.16 19.42
C LYS A 355 -4.60 -23.67 18.74
N MET A 356 -3.83 -22.80 18.07
CA MET A 356 -2.53 -23.16 17.46
C MET A 356 -1.55 -23.73 18.49
N LYS A 357 -1.53 -23.18 19.71
CA LYS A 357 -0.66 -23.69 20.79
C LYS A 357 -1.05 -25.08 21.29
N ALA A 358 -2.32 -25.47 21.16
CA ALA A 358 -2.80 -26.79 21.53
C ALA A 358 -2.51 -27.87 20.46
N ILE A 359 -2.06 -27.48 19.26
CA ILE A 359 -1.76 -28.43 18.18
C ILE A 359 -0.49 -29.22 18.51
N GLU A 360 -0.56 -30.55 18.41
CA GLU A 360 0.56 -31.45 18.78
C GLU A 360 1.34 -31.99 17.56
N LYS A 361 0.83 -31.83 16.34
CA LYS A 361 1.49 -32.30 15.12
C LYS A 361 1.70 -31.17 14.12
N GLU A 362 2.85 -31.18 13.46
CA GLU A 362 3.24 -30.15 12.48
C GLU A 362 2.25 -30.06 11.30
N ARG A 363 1.79 -31.21 10.81
CA ARG A 363 0.80 -31.26 9.72
C ARG A 363 -0.52 -30.60 10.09
N ASP A 364 -0.99 -30.82 11.31
CA ASP A 364 -2.25 -30.26 11.80
C ASP A 364 -2.16 -28.71 11.91
N MET A 365 -0.96 -28.15 12.14
CA MET A 365 -0.73 -26.69 12.14
C MET A 365 -0.97 -26.10 10.75
N ILE A 366 -0.53 -26.79 9.71
CA ILE A 366 -0.68 -26.35 8.33
C ILE A 366 -2.15 -26.36 7.95
N ASP A 367 -2.83 -27.49 8.18
CA ASP A 367 -4.26 -27.62 7.89
C ASP A 367 -5.08 -26.57 8.66
N PHE A 368 -4.71 -26.32 9.93
CA PHE A 368 -5.34 -25.28 10.74
C PHE A 368 -5.14 -23.88 10.16
N MET A 369 -3.93 -23.53 9.71
CA MET A 369 -3.66 -22.24 9.05
C MET A 369 -4.43 -22.08 7.75
N LYS A 370 -4.53 -23.14 6.95
CA LYS A 370 -5.27 -23.13 5.68
C LYS A 370 -6.76 -22.87 5.88
N MET A 371 -7.35 -23.51 6.88
CA MET A 371 -8.76 -23.33 7.22
C MET A 371 -9.10 -21.88 7.58
N HIS A 372 -8.27 -21.24 8.41
CA HIS A 372 -8.52 -19.88 8.90
C HIS A 372 -8.03 -18.76 7.96
N ALA A 373 -7.38 -19.09 6.85
CA ALA A 373 -7.01 -18.12 5.83
C ALA A 373 -8.11 -17.87 4.78
N SER A 374 -9.14 -18.70 4.81
CA SER A 374 -10.30 -18.65 3.90
C SER A 374 -11.51 -17.93 4.50
N GLU A 375 -11.42 -17.54 5.78
CA GLU A 375 -12.40 -16.74 6.54
C GLU A 375 -12.00 -15.26 6.55
#